data_AF-A0A161MNK6-F1
#
_entry.id   AF-A0A161MNK6-F1
#
_cell.length_a   1.000
_cell.length_b   1.000
_cell.length_c   1.000
_cell.angle_alpha   90.00
_cell.angle_beta   90.00
_cell.angle_gamma   90.00
#
_symmetry.space_group_name_H-M   'P 1'
#
loop_
_entity.id
_entity.type
_entity.pdbx_description
1 polymer ?
#
loop_
_entity_poly.entity_id
_entity_poly.type
_entity_poly.pdbx_seq_one_letter_code
_entity_poly.pdbx_strand_id
1 'polypeptide(L)' 'MKLKFTVSEIIKAFQDLAYKNFNHIKVRREISNLLQPKFGHTYFTLKDHQAVFNAVSWNNIKFEVVFL' A
#
# COMPACT_ATOMS: atom_id res chain seq x y z
N MET A 1 -11.10 -25.79 15.95
CA MET A 1 -11.20 -25.79 14.47
C MET A 1 -10.34 -24.65 13.93
N LYS A 2 -9.30 -24.92 13.14
CA LYS A 2 -8.49 -23.86 12.51
C LYS A 2 -9.14 -23.48 11.17
N LEU A 3 -9.47 -22.21 10.99
CA LEU A 3 -9.88 -21.68 9.68
C LEU A 3 -8.65 -21.75 8.75
N LYS A 4 -8.84 -22.26 7.53
CA LYS A 4 -7.80 -22.29 6.49
C LYS A 4 -8.23 -21.35 5.38
N PHE A 5 -7.32 -20.47 4.97
CA PHE A 5 -7.50 -19.54 3.87
C PHE A 5 -6.33 -19.68 2.91
N THR A 6 -6.62 -19.60 1.62
CA THR A 6 -5.64 -19.23 0.61
C THR A 6 -5.24 -17.76 0.78
N VAL A 7 -4.11 -17.38 0.18
CA VAL A 7 -3.66 -15.97 0.18
C VAL A 7 -4.73 -15.05 -0.42
N SER A 8 -5.35 -15.46 -1.52
CA SER A 8 -6.37 -14.66 -2.19
C SER A 8 -7.61 -14.46 -1.31
N GLU A 9 -8.06 -15.49 -0.60
CA GLU A 9 -9.24 -15.40 0.26
C GLU A 9 -9.02 -14.44 1.44
N ILE A 10 -7.87 -14.55 2.13
CA ILE A 10 -7.61 -13.67 3.27
C ILE A 10 -7.38 -12.22 2.83
N ILE A 11 -6.71 -12.01 1.69
CA ILE A 11 -6.55 -10.66 1.12
C ILE A 11 -7.90 -10.06 0.74
N LYS A 12 -8.79 -10.85 0.12
CA LYS A 12 -10.14 -10.39 -0.21
C LYS A 12 -10.93 -10.00 1.05
N ALA A 13 -10.87 -10.80 2.11
CA ALA A 13 -11.52 -10.49 3.38
C ALA A 13 -11.00 -9.16 4.00
N PHE A 14 -9.68 -8.93 3.96
CA PHE A 14 -9.10 -7.66 4.43
C PHE A 14 -9.50 -6.47 3.57
N GLN A 15 -9.54 -6.63 2.24
CA GLN A 15 -9.99 -5.58 1.33
C GLN A 15 -11.44 -5.19 1.59
N ASP A 16 -12.33 -6.17 1.75
CA ASP A 16 -13.76 -5.91 2.00
C ASP A 16 -13.96 -5.19 3.34
N LEU A 17 -13.20 -5.56 4.38
CA LEU A 17 -13.18 -4.83 5.64
C LEU A 17 -12.65 -3.41 5.49
N ALA A 18 -11.56 -3.21 4.72
CA ALA A 18 -10.99 -1.90 4.50
C ALA A 18 -11.98 -0.98 3.75
N TYR A 19 -12.57 -1.45 2.64
CA TYR A 19 -13.52 -0.67 1.85
C TYR A 19 -14.81 -0.34 2.60
N LYS A 20 -15.23 -1.19 3.55
CA LYS A 20 -16.38 -0.90 4.41
C LYS A 20 -16.09 0.24 5.39
N ASN A 21 -14.86 0.34 5.88
CA ASN A 21 -14.50 1.26 6.96
C ASN A 21 -13.85 2.55 6.47
N PHE A 22 -13.28 2.56 5.26
CA PHE A 22 -12.50 3.67 4.76
C PHE A 22 -12.83 3.98 3.29
N ASN A 23 -13.22 5.24 3.04
CA ASN A 23 -13.43 5.74 1.67
C ASN A 23 -12.16 6.40 1.11
N HIS A 24 -11.48 7.22 1.90
CA HIS A 24 -10.23 7.87 1.53
C HIS A 24 -9.35 8.00 2.77
N ILE A 25 -8.10 7.55 2.68
CA ILE A 25 -7.13 7.63 3.77
C ILE A 25 -5.91 8.43 3.33
N LYS A 26 -5.32 9.16 4.27
CA LYS A 26 -4.02 9.82 4.10
C LYS A 26 -3.05 9.24 5.10
N VAL A 27 -1.87 8.86 4.63
CA VAL A 27 -0.81 8.31 5.48
C VAL A 27 0.45 9.12 5.25
N ARG A 28 1.07 9.58 6.34
CA ARG A 28 2.33 10.34 6.30
C ARG A 28 3.38 9.58 7.08
N ARG A 29 4.44 9.12 6.41
CA ARG A 29 5.60 8.45 7.01
C ARG A 29 6.81 8.50 6.06
N GLU A 30 7.94 7.96 6.51
CA GLU A 30 9.18 7.88 5.73
C GLU A 30 8.98 6.94 4.54
N ILE A 31 9.47 7.37 3.37
CA ILE A 31 9.52 6.54 2.16
C ILE A 31 10.88 5.85 2.09
N SER A 32 10.87 4.54 1.85
CA SER A 32 12.07 3.75 1.52
C SER A 32 11.83 2.88 0.28
N ASN A 33 12.91 2.32 -0.29
CA ASN A 33 12.86 1.42 -1.46
C ASN A 33 12.10 2.02 -2.65
N LEU A 34 12.25 3.34 -2.89
CA LEU A 34 11.57 4.02 -3.97
C LEU A 34 12.11 3.56 -5.33
N LEU A 35 11.26 2.94 -6.13
CA LEU A 35 11.53 2.52 -7.49
C LEU A 35 10.54 3.21 -8.44
N GLN A 36 11.07 4.12 -9.26
CA GLN A 36 10.32 4.91 -10.24
C GLN A 36 10.80 4.61 -11.66
N PRO A 37 10.37 3.49 -12.26
CA PRO A 37 10.76 3.15 -13.62
C PRO A 37 10.14 4.16 -14.61
N LYS A 38 10.86 4.45 -15.70
CA LYS A 38 10.40 5.36 -16.77
C LYS A 38 9.06 4.92 -17.37
N PHE A 39 8.83 3.62 -17.39
CA PHE A 39 7.59 2.99 -17.85
C PHE A 39 7.16 1.95 -16.81
N GLY A 40 5.94 2.08 -16.29
CA GLY A 40 5.40 1.20 -15.26
C GLY A 40 4.96 1.97 -14.02
N HIS A 41 4.66 1.22 -12.95
CA HIS A 41 4.17 1.78 -11.69
C HIS A 41 5.32 2.19 -10.77
N THR A 42 5.07 3.16 -9.89
CA THR A 42 6.02 3.50 -8.83
C THR A 42 5.83 2.55 -7.66
N TYR A 43 6.90 1.94 -7.19
CA TYR A 43 6.89 1.05 -6.03
C TYR A 43 7.66 1.72 -4.91
N PHE A 44 7.15 1.64 -3.68
CA PHE A 44 7.81 2.19 -2.52
C PHE A 44 7.30 1.51 -1.25
N THR A 45 8.03 1.71 -0.16
CA THR A 45 7.64 1.27 1.17
C THR A 45 7.39 2.51 2.03
N LEU A 46 6.33 2.51 2.82
CA LEU A 46 6.11 3.48 3.90
C LEU A 46 6.39 2.81 5.24
N LYS A 47 7.18 3.47 6.10
CA LYS A 47 7.59 2.91 7.39
C LYS A 47 7.66 3.95 8.51
N ASP A 48 7.49 3.46 9.72
CA ASP A 48 7.88 4.13 10.95
C ASP A 48 8.57 3.15 11.91
N HIS A 49 8.76 3.56 13.15
CA HIS A 49 9.41 2.74 14.17
C HIS A 49 8.64 1.46 14.56
N GLN A 50 7.36 1.33 14.20
CA GLN A 50 6.50 0.21 14.60
C GLN A 50 5.97 -0.60 13.41
N ALA A 51 5.86 0.01 12.23
CA ALA A 51 5.17 -0.61 11.11
C ALA A 51 5.84 -0.33 9.76
N VAL A 52 5.60 -1.24 8.81
CA VAL A 52 6.05 -1.17 7.43
C VAL A 52 4.94 -1.65 6.50
N PHE A 53 4.71 -0.96 5.38
CA PHE A 53 3.88 -1.49 4.31
C PHE A 53 4.42 -1.12 2.93
N ASN A 54 4.28 -2.07 2.00
CA ASN A 54 4.64 -1.88 0.61
C ASN A 54 3.45 -1.27 -0.15
N ALA A 55 3.75 -0.35 -1.06
CA ALA A 55 2.78 0.41 -1.82
C ALA A 55 3.17 0.46 -3.29
N VAL A 56 2.14 0.54 -4.15
CA VAL A 56 2.29 0.80 -5.57
C VAL A 56 1.45 2.01 -5.94
N SER A 57 2.05 2.99 -6.60
CA SER A 57 1.33 4.05 -7.28
C SER A 57 1.24 3.73 -8.76
N TRP A 58 0.02 3.57 -9.24
CA TRP A 58 -0.24 3.27 -10.64
C TRP A 58 0.12 4.48 -11.50
N ASN A 59 0.56 4.25 -12.73
CA ASN A 59 1.12 5.26 -13.62
C ASN A 59 0.08 6.27 -14.13
N ASN A 60 -1.20 5.91 -14.07
CA ASN A 60 -2.32 6.80 -14.37
C ASN A 60 -2.70 7.72 -13.19
N ILE A 61 -2.06 7.55 -12.02
CA ILE A 61 -2.28 8.37 -10.84
C ILE A 61 -1.02 9.19 -10.59
N LYS A 62 -1.18 10.51 -10.45
CA LYS A 62 -0.07 11.41 -10.18
C LYS A 62 0.52 11.06 -8.81
N PHE A 63 1.80 10.67 -8.80
CA PHE A 63 2.58 10.42 -7.58
C PHE A 63 3.55 11.57 -7.39
N GLU A 64 3.33 12.40 -6.37
CA GLU A 64 4.25 13.45 -5.97
C GLU A 64 4.92 13.08 -4.65
N VAL A 65 6.24 12.94 -4.67
CA VAL A 65 7.04 12.79 -3.44
C VAL A 65 7.62 14.15 -3.10
N VAL A 66 7.22 14.69 -1.95
CA VAL A 66 7.84 15.87 -1.37
C VAL A 66 8.81 15.40 -0.30
N PHE A 67 10.11 15.59 -0.53
CA PHE A 67 11.11 15.48 0.53
C PHE A 67 11.06 16.78 1.35
N LEU A 68 10.74 16.66 2.63
CA LEU A 68 10.83 17.75 3.62
C LEU A 68 12.20 17.74 4.27
#